data_AF-A0A4Q3N800-F1
#
_entry.id   AF-A0A4Q3N800-F1
#
_cell.length_a   1.000
_cell.length_b   1.000
_cell.length_c   1.000
_cell.angle_alpha   90.00
_cell.angle_beta   90.00
_cell.angle_gamma   90.00
#
_symmetry.space_group_name_H-M   'P 1'
#
loop_
_entity.id
_entity.type
_entity.pdbx_description
1 polymer ?
#
loop_
_entity_poly.entity_id
_entity_poly.type
_entity_poly.pdbx_seq_one_letter_code
_entity_poly.pdbx_strand_id
1 'polypeptide(L)'
;QTALDVLGADAANIATYSRAILRTRSEKVLRRRMPDDALEVARQLFAVLRDFDAQGVRLIWVETPPDGPEWEGVRDRLQRAAAG
;
A
#
# COMPACT_ATOMS: atom_id res chain seq x y z
N GLN A 1 12.88 4.35 -12.81
CA GLN A 1 12.52 2.96 -13.19
C GLN A 1 13.00 2.04 -12.08
N THR A 2 12.55 2.31 -10.85
CA THR A 2 13.33 2.06 -9.63
C THR A 2 12.37 1.72 -8.49
N ALA A 3 12.78 0.81 -7.60
CA ALA A 3 12.04 0.14 -6.51
C ALA A 3 11.41 -1.22 -6.87
N LEU A 4 10.65 -1.35 -7.97
CA LEU A 4 10.02 -2.64 -8.33
C LEU A 4 11.02 -3.71 -8.83
N ASP A 5 12.15 -3.30 -9.42
CA ASP A 5 13.16 -4.22 -9.99
C ASP A 5 14.12 -4.81 -8.94
N VAL A 6 14.19 -4.19 -7.75
CA VAL A 6 14.99 -4.67 -6.59
C VAL A 6 14.34 -5.91 -5.94
N LEU A 7 13.09 -6.20 -6.30
CA LEU A 7 12.32 -7.30 -5.74
C LEU A 7 12.61 -8.56 -6.56
N GLY A 8 13.72 -9.24 -6.23
CA GLY A 8 14.04 -10.57 -6.74
C GLY A 8 13.00 -11.63 -6.34
N ALA A 9 13.43 -12.85 -6.02
CA ALA A 9 12.53 -13.96 -5.63
C ALA A 9 11.53 -13.62 -4.50
N ASP A 10 11.80 -12.58 -3.70
CA ASP A 10 10.92 -11.99 -2.68
C ASP A 10 9.67 -11.26 -3.20
N ALA A 11 9.52 -11.06 -4.51
CA ALA A 11 8.33 -10.45 -5.11
C ALA A 11 7.01 -11.20 -4.79
N ALA A 12 7.11 -12.44 -4.29
CA ALA A 12 5.96 -13.25 -3.92
C ALA A 12 5.20 -12.77 -2.66
N ASN A 13 5.84 -11.96 -1.80
CA ASN A 13 5.24 -11.52 -0.53
C ASN A 13 5.07 -9.99 -0.47
N ILE A 14 4.81 -9.37 -1.63
CA ILE A 14 4.78 -7.92 -1.75
C ILE A 14 3.40 -7.47 -2.19
N ALA A 15 2.90 -6.42 -1.53
CA ALA A 15 1.68 -5.75 -1.93
C ALA A 15 1.93 -4.28 -2.28
N THR A 16 1.07 -3.74 -3.13
CA THR A 16 1.02 -2.30 -3.44
C THR A 16 -0.36 -1.75 -3.12
N TYR A 17 -0.39 -0.59 -2.47
CA TYR A 17 -1.60 0.19 -2.24
C TYR A 17 -1.41 1.58 -2.83
N SER A 18 -1.99 1.81 -4.00
CA SER A 18 -1.70 3.00 -4.82
C SER A 18 -2.91 3.47 -5.61
N ARG A 19 -2.93 4.75 -5.97
CA ARG A 19 -4.00 5.32 -6.80
C ARG A 19 -3.72 5.07 -8.29
N ALA A 20 -2.45 5.08 -8.68
CA ALA A 20 -2.04 4.71 -10.03
C ALA A 20 -2.05 3.18 -10.23
N ILE A 21 -2.38 2.73 -11.45
CA ILE A 21 -2.21 1.32 -11.82
C ILE A 21 -0.72 1.06 -12.07
N LEU A 22 -0.05 0.45 -11.10
CA LEU A 22 1.33 0.00 -11.25
C LEU A 22 1.38 -1.29 -12.07
N ARG A 23 2.02 -1.23 -13.24
CA ARG A 23 2.35 -2.42 -14.02
C ARG A 23 3.59 -3.07 -13.40
N THR A 24 3.40 -4.23 -12.79
CA THR A 24 4.48 -5.10 -12.29
C THR A 24 4.75 -6.21 -13.31
N ARG A 25 6.01 -6.64 -13.43
CA ARG A 25 6.39 -7.81 -14.25
C ARG A 25 6.08 -9.14 -13.55
N SER A 26 5.83 -9.12 -12.25
CA SER A 26 5.57 -10.30 -11.43
C SER A 26 4.09 -10.43 -11.11
N GLU A 27 3.46 -11.52 -11.55
CA GLU A 27 2.04 -11.80 -11.27
C GLU A 27 1.74 -12.04 -9.78
N LYS A 28 2.78 -12.34 -8.99
CA LYS A 28 2.68 -12.64 -7.55
C LYS A 28 2.54 -11.40 -6.65
N VAL A 29 2.69 -10.19 -7.19
CA VAL A 29 2.52 -8.96 -6.39
C VAL A 29 1.03 -8.65 -6.24
N LEU A 30 0.57 -8.62 -4.99
CA LEU A 30 -0.80 -8.24 -4.66
C LEU A 30 -0.99 -6.74 -4.89
N ARG A 31 -2.12 -6.37 -5.48
CA ARG A 31 -2.39 -5.00 -5.90
C ARG A 31 -3.75 -4.57 -5.37
N ARG A 32 -3.76 -3.47 -4.62
CA ARG A 32 -4.99 -2.83 -4.16
C ARG A 32 -5.01 -1.38 -4.61
N ARG A 33 -6.13 -0.98 -5.22
CA ARG A 33 -6.40 0.42 -5.53
C ARG A 33 -6.70 1.18 -4.25
N MET A 34 -5.93 2.21 -3.97
CA MET A 34 -6.24 3.22 -2.96
C MET A 34 -7.34 4.13 -3.52
N PRO A 35 -8.41 4.48 -2.80
CA PRO A 35 -9.36 5.48 -3.27
C PRO A 35 -8.73 6.85 -3.51
N ASP A 36 -9.44 7.69 -4.26
CA ASP A 36 -9.03 9.09 -4.49
C ASP A 36 -9.51 10.03 -3.37
N ASP A 37 -10.45 9.59 -2.52
CA ASP A 37 -10.96 10.32 -1.36
C ASP A 37 -10.23 9.93 -0.05
N ALA A 38 -9.77 10.94 0.69
CA ALA A 38 -8.97 10.72 1.89
C ALA A 38 -9.76 10.06 3.04
N LEU A 39 -11.05 10.38 3.17
CA LEU A 39 -11.89 9.82 4.23
C LEU A 39 -12.20 8.34 3.96
N GLU A 40 -12.43 8.00 2.70
CA GLU A 40 -12.62 6.62 2.27
C GLU A 40 -11.33 5.78 2.44
N VAL A 41 -10.16 6.37 2.18
CA VAL A 41 -8.88 5.74 2.51
C VAL A 41 -8.76 5.49 4.01
N ALA A 42 -9.01 6.52 4.84
CA ALA A 42 -8.87 6.40 6.30
C ALA A 42 -9.81 5.34 6.89
N ARG A 43 -11.02 5.20 6.35
CA ARG A 43 -12.01 4.19 6.76
C ARG A 43 -11.56 2.77 6.44
N GLN A 44 -11.02 2.53 5.24
CA GLN A 44 -10.71 1.17 4.80
C GLN A 44 -9.26 0.74 5.04
N LEU A 45 -8.35 1.66 5.40
CA LEU A 45 -6.92 1.39 5.49
C LEU A 45 -6.59 0.15 6.32
N PHE A 46 -7.11 0.04 7.55
CA PHE A 46 -6.81 -1.12 8.40
C PHE A 46 -7.40 -2.42 7.86
N ALA A 47 -8.55 -2.38 7.18
CA ALA A 47 -9.10 -3.57 6.55
C ALA A 47 -8.19 -4.05 5.41
N VAL A 48 -7.69 -3.12 4.59
CA VAL A 48 -6.72 -3.44 3.52
C VAL A 48 -5.42 -4.00 4.08
N LEU A 49 -4.88 -3.41 5.14
CA LEU A 49 -3.64 -3.90 5.77
C LEU A 49 -3.81 -5.30 6.37
N ARG A 50 -4.95 -5.57 7.02
CA ARG A 50 -5.26 -6.90 7.57
C ARG A 50 -5.48 -7.96 6.49
N ASP A 51 -6.06 -7.57 5.36
CA ASP A 51 -6.19 -8.44 4.18
C ASP A 51 -4.81 -8.85 3.64
N PHE A 52 -3.85 -7.92 3.58
CA PHE A 52 -2.48 -8.23 3.19
C PHE A 52 -1.75 -9.13 4.21
N ASP A 53 -1.94 -8.88 5.50
CA ASP A 53 -1.38 -9.72 6.57
C ASP A 53 -1.91 -11.17 6.47
N ALA A 54 -3.21 -11.34 6.27
CA ALA A 54 -3.83 -12.65 6.08
C ALA A 54 -3.31 -13.40 4.83
N GLN A 55 -2.82 -12.67 3.83
CA GLN A 55 -2.20 -13.22 2.62
C GLN A 55 -0.69 -13.46 2.76
N GLY A 56 -0.10 -13.19 3.94
CA GLY A 56 1.32 -13.42 4.20
C GLY A 56 2.26 -12.39 3.56
N VAL A 57 1.73 -11.22 3.20
CA VAL A 57 2.54 -10.12 2.67
C VAL A 57 3.54 -9.65 3.74
N ARG A 58 4.80 -9.53 3.36
CA ARG A 58 5.90 -9.09 4.24
C ARG A 58 6.33 -7.65 3.97
N LEU A 59 5.99 -7.11 2.81
CA LEU A 59 6.30 -5.74 2.43
C LEU A 59 5.12 -5.12 1.69
N ILE A 60 4.65 -3.97 2.18
CA ILE A 60 3.57 -3.21 1.56
C ILE A 60 4.14 -1.87 1.10
N TRP A 61 4.11 -1.63 -0.21
CA TRP A 61 4.43 -0.34 -0.78
C TRP A 61 3.17 0.51 -0.88
N VAL A 62 3.13 1.62 -0.14
CA VAL A 62 2.00 2.55 -0.14
C VAL A 62 2.41 3.80 -0.90
N GLU A 63 1.60 4.21 -1.88
CA GLU A 63 1.78 5.51 -2.53
C GLU A 63 1.67 6.63 -1.50
N THR A 64 2.61 7.58 -1.52
CA THR A 64 2.58 8.72 -0.61
C THR A 64 1.28 9.52 -0.80
N PRO A 65 0.46 9.69 0.26
CA PRO A 65 -0.73 10.52 0.18
C PRO A 65 -0.39 11.97 -0.22
N PRO A 66 -1.25 12.65 -0.99
CA PRO A 66 -1.06 14.06 -1.33
C PRO A 66 -0.83 14.95 -0.11
N ASP A 67 -0.07 16.01 -0.28
CA ASP A 67 -0.03 17.10 0.68
C ASP A 67 -1.41 17.77 0.78
N GLY A 68 -1.84 18.03 2.01
CA GLY A 68 -3.18 18.57 2.29
C GLY A 68 -3.73 18.09 3.64
N PRO A 69 -4.55 18.92 4.32
CA PRO A 69 -5.10 18.62 5.64
C PRO A 69 -6.03 17.40 5.63
N GLU A 70 -6.73 17.13 4.52
CA GLU A 70 -7.64 15.98 4.44
C GLU A 70 -6.89 14.63 4.54
N TRP A 71 -5.61 14.59 4.16
CA TRP A 71 -4.77 13.40 4.17
C TRP A 71 -3.95 13.23 5.46
N GLU A 72 -3.98 14.18 6.39
CA GLU A 72 -3.24 14.08 7.66
C GLU A 72 -3.65 12.85 8.46
N GLY A 73 -4.96 12.59 8.56
CA GLY A 73 -5.48 11.41 9.24
C GLY A 73 -5.06 10.09 8.58
N VAL A 74 -4.84 10.08 7.26
CA VAL A 74 -4.34 8.91 6.54
C VAL A 74 -2.86 8.71 6.83
N ARG A 75 -2.05 9.78 6.75
CA ARG A 75 -0.61 9.74 7.05
C ARG A 75 -0.33 9.26 8.46
N ASP A 76 -1.04 9.78 9.46
CA ASP A 76 -0.92 9.33 10.86
C ASP A 76 -1.17 7.83 10.99
N ARG A 77 -2.26 7.32 10.41
CA ARG A 77 -2.59 5.89 10.48
C ARG A 77 -1.54 5.03 9.77
N LEU A 78 -1.02 5.48 8.64
CA LEU A 78 0.06 4.79 7.92
C LEU A 78 1.35 4.74 8.75
N GLN A 79 1.74 5.84 9.39
CA GLN A 79 2.90 5.84 10.27
C GLN A 79 2.71 4.90 11.47
N ARG A 80 1.54 4.91 12.10
CA ARG A 80 1.23 3.97 13.19
C ARG A 80 1.26 2.52 12.75
N ALA A 81 0.77 2.22 11.56
CA ALA A 81 0.82 0.87 10.99
C ALA A 81 2.24 0.41 10.64
N ALA A 82 3.13 1.34 10.22
CA ALA A 82 4.52 1.02 9.88
C ALA A 82 5.44 0.87 11.12
N ALA A 83 5.02 1.39 12.27
CA ALA A 83 5.78 1.35 13.52
C ALA A 83 5.42 0.16 14.43
N GLY A 84 4.37 -0.59 14.10
CA GLY A 84 3.94 -1.79 14.83
C GLY A 84 4.57 -3.06 14.24
#